data_AF-A0A2E6VP21-F1
#
_entry.id   AF-A0A2E6VP21-F1
#
_cell.length_a   1.000
_cell.length_b   1.000
_cell.length_c   1.000
_cell.angle_alpha   90.00
_cell.angle_beta   90.00
_cell.angle_gamma   90.00
#
_symmetry.space_group_name_H-M   'P 1'
#
loop_
_entity.id
_entity.type
_entity.pdbx_description
1 polymer ?
#
loop_
_entity_poly.entity_id
_entity_poly.type
_entity_poly.pdbx_seq_one_letter_code
_entity_poly.pdbx_strand_id
1 'polypeptide(L)'
;MNLKQPLSYSAPGKMMVAGEYAVLFDYPALVGAVDCRATTTLQNAPHLQVKGLEDHPLSVVRAEDSLAFVGQHPNANTQLFTHALEHFFHDRPLPNILVETNTRRFFDAEGRKLGLGSSAAATVSLTAALLHYLKQARPSQNEIIKHALQIHKKLNGGVGSGADVAASTVGGLIKFQQIGVQMRHLPHWQNPDWQFLIVFTGKTQSTKAWVKVVEDWASQAPKPSKLVLQEIHKATLAILAAMENQTGSQLVAGITQAHLAMNQLGQATQLDIVAPAATTIHDLAVEMGGSAKPSGAGGGDICMAVLPVNQAQQFVNSLEEKGFSVLQRDVFSEGCHPLASPKPH
;
A
#
# COMPACT_ATOMS: atom_id res chain seq x y z
N MET A 1 23.04 3.26 -22.31
CA MET A 1 22.24 4.46 -22.62
C MET A 1 22.56 5.49 -21.54
N ASN A 2 22.78 6.76 -21.90
CA ASN A 2 23.06 7.82 -20.92
C ASN A 2 21.82 8.69 -20.73
N LEU A 3 21.52 9.02 -19.48
CA LEU A 3 20.48 9.98 -19.13
C LEU A 3 20.96 11.40 -19.46
N LYS A 4 20.10 12.21 -20.08
CA LYS A 4 20.38 13.65 -20.30
C LYS A 4 20.29 14.46 -19.01
N GLN A 5 19.44 14.02 -18.09
CA GLN A 5 19.19 14.62 -16.78
C GLN A 5 18.70 13.53 -15.82
N PRO A 6 18.78 13.73 -14.49
CA PRO A 6 18.18 12.82 -13.52
C PRO A 6 16.71 12.56 -13.83
N LEU A 7 16.32 11.29 -13.76
CA LEU A 7 14.98 10.82 -14.04
C LEU A 7 14.34 10.33 -12.74
N SER A 8 13.30 11.03 -12.29
CA SER A 8 12.67 10.74 -11.00
C SER A 8 11.18 10.41 -11.16
N TYR A 9 10.72 9.40 -10.43
CA TYR A 9 9.30 9.04 -10.30
C TYR A 9 8.89 9.03 -8.85
N SER A 10 7.63 9.40 -8.60
CA SER A 10 7.02 9.32 -7.28
C SER A 10 5.75 8.48 -7.33
N ALA A 11 5.52 7.67 -6.30
CA ALA A 11 4.32 6.86 -6.15
C ALA A 11 3.76 6.98 -4.72
N PRO A 12 2.44 7.17 -4.54
CA PRO A 12 1.82 7.25 -3.22
C PRO A 12 1.79 5.89 -2.51
N GLY A 13 1.65 5.94 -1.20
CA GLY A 13 1.22 4.83 -0.38
C GLY A 13 -0.26 4.52 -0.60
N LYS A 14 -0.80 3.65 0.24
CA LYS A 14 -2.20 3.23 0.16
C LYS A 14 -2.80 2.97 1.52
N MET A 15 -4.13 3.02 1.58
CA MET A 15 -4.94 2.41 2.63
C MET A 15 -6.02 1.52 2.01
N MET A 16 -6.35 0.42 2.70
CA MET A 16 -7.51 -0.37 2.34
C MET A 16 -8.74 0.30 2.95
N VAL A 17 -9.70 0.66 2.10
CA VAL A 17 -10.98 1.20 2.56
C VAL A 17 -11.92 0.05 2.94
N ALA A 18 -11.97 -0.99 2.09
CA ALA A 18 -12.77 -2.19 2.32
C ALA A 18 -12.29 -3.39 1.48
N GLY A 19 -12.78 -4.58 1.80
CA GLY A 19 -12.53 -5.82 1.04
C GLY A 19 -11.24 -6.54 1.42
N GLU A 20 -10.65 -6.21 2.57
CA GLU A 20 -9.49 -6.94 3.09
C GLU A 20 -9.76 -8.43 3.24
N TYR A 21 -8.75 -9.24 2.91
CA TYR A 21 -8.81 -10.70 2.81
C TYR A 21 -9.77 -11.23 1.74
N ALA A 22 -10.99 -10.71 1.61
CA ALA A 22 -11.95 -11.10 0.58
C ALA A 22 -11.39 -10.90 -0.85
N VAL A 23 -10.58 -9.86 -1.06
CA VAL A 23 -9.89 -9.63 -2.34
C VAL A 23 -8.98 -10.77 -2.79
N LEU A 24 -8.43 -11.56 -1.87
CA LEU A 24 -7.62 -12.74 -2.19
C LEU A 24 -8.45 -13.85 -2.87
N PHE A 25 -9.77 -13.80 -2.66
CA PHE A 25 -10.75 -14.74 -3.20
C PHE A 25 -11.62 -14.09 -4.29
N ASP A 26 -11.08 -13.07 -4.96
CA ASP A 26 -11.67 -12.34 -6.11
C ASP A 26 -12.94 -11.52 -5.82
N TYR A 27 -13.27 -11.32 -4.54
CA TYR A 27 -14.22 -10.27 -4.16
C TYR A 27 -13.62 -8.88 -4.42
N PRO A 28 -14.44 -7.85 -4.66
CA PRO A 28 -13.93 -6.50 -4.82
C PRO A 28 -13.31 -5.98 -3.53
N ALA A 29 -12.26 -5.17 -3.67
CA ALA A 29 -11.72 -4.30 -2.63
C ALA A 29 -11.81 -2.84 -3.05
N LEU A 30 -11.92 -1.97 -2.06
CA LEU A 30 -11.81 -0.53 -2.22
C LEU A 30 -10.48 -0.07 -1.64
N VAL A 31 -9.66 0.61 -2.43
CA VAL A 31 -8.31 1.01 -2.04
C VAL A 31 -8.09 2.47 -2.41
N GLY A 32 -7.60 3.24 -1.44
CA GLY A 32 -7.27 4.66 -1.63
C GLY A 32 -5.77 4.89 -1.63
N ALA A 33 -5.27 5.69 -2.57
CA ALA A 33 -3.92 6.22 -2.50
C ALA A 33 -3.79 7.22 -1.34
N VAL A 34 -2.64 7.25 -0.67
CA VAL A 34 -2.36 8.13 0.47
C VAL A 34 -1.12 8.96 0.14
N ASP A 35 -1.12 10.27 0.43
CA ASP A 35 0.04 11.16 0.23
C ASP A 35 1.20 10.91 1.20
N CYS A 36 1.68 9.68 1.21
CA CYS A 36 2.94 9.27 1.77
C CYS A 36 3.70 8.63 0.63
N ARG A 37 4.64 9.36 0.01
CA ARG A 37 5.17 8.99 -1.31
C ARG A 37 6.55 8.36 -1.24
N ALA A 38 6.75 7.30 -2.02
CA ALA A 38 8.08 6.79 -2.36
C ALA A 38 8.60 7.56 -3.57
N THR A 39 9.91 7.72 -3.66
CA THR A 39 10.55 8.33 -4.82
C THR A 39 11.69 7.45 -5.31
N THR A 40 11.80 7.28 -6.62
CA THR A 40 12.97 6.64 -7.24
C THR A 40 13.60 7.60 -8.22
N THR A 41 14.91 7.81 -8.11
CA THR A 41 15.71 8.67 -8.98
C THR A 41 16.79 7.85 -9.66
N LEU A 42 16.91 8.01 -10.98
CA LEU A 42 17.98 7.43 -11.80
C LEU A 42 18.94 8.54 -12.24
N GLN A 43 20.23 8.31 -12.08
CA GLN A 43 21.30 9.23 -12.49
C GLN A 43 22.40 8.45 -13.21
N ASN A 44 23.20 9.11 -14.05
CA ASN A 44 24.38 8.44 -14.64
C ASN A 44 25.39 8.13 -13.53
N ALA A 45 26.02 6.96 -13.60
CA ALA A 45 27.10 6.54 -12.72
C ALA A 45 28.12 5.71 -13.53
N PRO A 46 29.35 5.48 -13.04
CA PRO A 46 30.34 4.69 -13.79
C PRO A 46 29.90 3.24 -14.07
N HIS A 47 29.09 2.67 -13.17
CA HIS A 47 28.53 1.32 -13.23
C HIS A 47 27.21 1.27 -12.47
N LEU A 48 26.48 0.15 -12.53
CA LEU A 48 25.21 0.00 -11.83
C LEU A 48 25.40 0.08 -10.31
N GLN A 49 24.68 1.02 -9.70
CA GLN A 49 24.63 1.19 -8.25
C GLN A 49 23.18 1.32 -7.79
N VAL A 50 22.87 0.84 -6.58
CA VAL A 50 21.57 1.02 -5.96
C VAL A 50 21.71 1.62 -4.57
N LYS A 51 20.73 2.41 -4.14
CA LYS A 51 20.67 2.97 -2.79
C LYS A 51 19.23 3.01 -2.32
N GLY A 52 18.95 2.34 -1.20
CA GLY A 52 17.67 2.40 -0.52
C GLY A 52 17.68 3.45 0.58
N LEU A 53 17.45 2.99 1.80
CA LEU A 53 17.52 3.84 3.01
C LEU A 53 18.94 3.97 3.56
N GLU A 54 19.87 3.15 3.08
CA GLU A 54 21.28 3.14 3.45
C GLU A 54 21.99 4.45 3.09
N ASP A 55 23.05 4.79 3.83
CA ASP A 55 23.82 6.01 3.62
C ASP A 55 24.69 5.95 2.34
N HIS A 56 25.14 4.75 1.96
CA HIS A 56 26.05 4.53 0.84
C HIS A 56 25.43 3.64 -0.25
N PRO A 57 25.68 3.95 -1.54
CA PRO A 57 25.22 3.12 -2.65
C PRO A 57 25.99 1.79 -2.70
N LEU A 58 25.28 0.73 -3.08
CA LEU A 58 25.81 -0.60 -3.31
C LEU A 58 26.03 -0.83 -4.80
N SER A 59 27.22 -1.28 -5.17
CA SER A 59 27.52 -1.63 -6.56
C SER A 59 26.89 -2.99 -6.88
N VAL A 60 26.30 -3.11 -8.07
CA VAL A 60 25.65 -4.33 -8.53
C VAL A 60 26.47 -4.93 -9.67
N VAL A 61 26.74 -6.22 -9.57
CA VAL A 61 27.46 -7.00 -10.58
C VAL A 61 26.64 -8.21 -11.00
N ARG A 62 26.95 -8.74 -12.18
CA ARG A 62 26.42 -10.02 -12.63
C ARG A 62 27.36 -11.14 -12.19
N ALA A 63 26.83 -12.12 -11.47
CA ALA A 63 27.54 -13.30 -11.01
C ALA A 63 26.84 -14.55 -11.58
N GLU A 64 27.49 -15.21 -12.54
CA GLU A 64 26.96 -16.36 -13.29
C GLU A 64 25.52 -16.09 -13.79
N ASP A 65 24.52 -16.64 -13.11
CA ASP A 65 23.10 -16.57 -13.48
C ASP A 65 22.27 -15.58 -12.65
N SER A 66 22.92 -14.78 -11.78
CA SER A 66 22.23 -13.89 -10.83
C SER A 66 22.88 -12.51 -10.69
N LEU A 67 22.17 -11.60 -10.02
CA LEU A 67 22.71 -10.30 -9.63
C LEU A 67 23.20 -10.35 -8.19
N ALA A 68 24.40 -9.79 -7.95
CA ALA A 68 25.03 -9.72 -6.64
C ALA A 68 25.40 -8.29 -6.28
N PHE A 69 25.41 -7.99 -4.97
CA PHE A 69 25.87 -6.72 -4.44
C PHE A 69 27.33 -6.85 -3.98
N VAL A 70 28.20 -5.96 -4.45
CA VAL A 70 29.63 -6.02 -4.13
C VAL A 70 29.83 -5.77 -2.63
N GLY A 71 30.49 -6.71 -1.96
CA GLY A 71 30.84 -6.60 -0.54
C GLY A 71 29.66 -6.75 0.43
N GLN A 72 28.47 -7.13 -0.05
CA GLN A 72 27.30 -7.36 0.80
C GLN A 72 26.47 -8.55 0.35
N HIS A 73 25.94 -9.31 1.31
CA HIS A 73 24.94 -10.32 1.05
C HIS A 73 23.55 -9.68 0.89
N PRO A 74 22.70 -10.22 -0.01
CA PRO A 74 21.32 -9.77 -0.13
C PRO A 74 20.59 -9.83 1.22
N ASN A 75 19.98 -8.71 1.58
CA ASN A 75 19.14 -8.56 2.76
C ASN A 75 17.78 -7.96 2.38
N ALA A 76 16.89 -7.79 3.36
CA ALA A 76 15.53 -7.28 3.15
C ALA A 76 15.47 -5.92 2.42
N ASN A 77 16.47 -5.05 2.58
CA ASN A 77 16.52 -3.75 1.91
C ASN A 77 16.94 -3.84 0.44
N THR A 78 17.72 -4.88 0.10
CA THR A 78 18.19 -5.12 -1.28
C THR A 78 17.22 -5.94 -2.13
N GLN A 79 16.30 -6.69 -1.53
CA GLN A 79 15.40 -7.63 -2.25
C GLN A 79 14.56 -6.94 -3.33
N LEU A 80 14.06 -5.73 -3.08
CA LEU A 80 13.32 -4.96 -4.08
C LEU A 80 14.19 -4.71 -5.32
N PHE A 81 15.42 -4.25 -5.11
CA PHE A 81 16.36 -3.98 -6.20
C PHE A 81 16.72 -5.27 -6.93
N THR A 82 17.00 -6.37 -6.22
CA THR A 82 17.27 -7.67 -6.83
C THR A 82 16.14 -8.06 -7.79
N HIS A 83 14.90 -8.13 -7.30
CA HIS A 83 13.79 -8.58 -8.13
C HIS A 83 13.48 -7.62 -9.29
N ALA A 84 13.57 -6.31 -9.08
CA ALA A 84 13.34 -5.34 -10.15
C ALA A 84 14.45 -5.39 -11.22
N LEU A 85 15.71 -5.48 -10.81
CA LEU A 85 16.84 -5.53 -11.73
C LEU A 85 16.90 -6.85 -12.49
N GLU A 86 16.64 -7.98 -11.83
CA GLU A 86 16.45 -9.26 -12.52
C GLU A 86 15.30 -9.17 -13.52
N HIS A 87 14.16 -8.61 -13.12
CA HIS A 87 12.99 -8.48 -13.99
C HIS A 87 13.30 -7.75 -15.30
N PHE A 88 14.11 -6.69 -15.25
CA PHE A 88 14.38 -5.84 -16.40
C PHE A 88 15.69 -6.14 -17.12
N PHE A 89 16.68 -6.67 -16.41
CA PHE A 89 18.04 -6.83 -16.89
C PHE A 89 18.55 -8.26 -16.83
N HIS A 90 17.73 -9.28 -16.57
CA HIS A 90 18.18 -10.69 -16.62
C HIS A 90 18.98 -10.99 -17.90
N ASP A 91 18.39 -10.70 -19.06
CA ASP A 91 19.00 -10.94 -20.38
C ASP A 91 19.57 -9.66 -21.03
N ARG A 92 19.89 -8.62 -20.24
CA ARG A 92 20.38 -7.34 -20.76
C ARG A 92 21.71 -6.93 -20.11
N PRO A 93 22.55 -6.16 -20.81
CA PRO A 93 23.69 -5.51 -20.19
C PRO A 93 23.25 -4.63 -19.01
N LEU A 94 24.03 -4.65 -17.93
CA LEU A 94 23.78 -3.76 -16.79
C LEU A 94 24.02 -2.31 -17.20
N PRO A 95 23.14 -1.38 -16.82
CA PRO A 95 23.30 0.03 -17.15
C PRO A 95 24.29 0.73 -16.22
N ASN A 96 24.90 1.80 -16.73
CA ASN A 96 25.81 2.66 -15.97
C ASN A 96 25.01 3.78 -15.28
N ILE A 97 24.22 3.41 -14.27
CA ILE A 97 23.33 4.31 -13.54
C ILE A 97 23.35 4.04 -12.03
N LEU A 98 23.10 5.09 -11.26
CA LEU A 98 22.71 5.01 -9.86
C LEU A 98 21.18 5.02 -9.76
N VAL A 99 20.62 4.03 -9.06
CA VAL A 99 19.20 3.88 -8.75
C VAL A 99 18.98 4.18 -7.26
N GLU A 100 18.40 5.33 -6.92
CA GLU A 100 18.11 5.69 -5.53
C GLU A 100 16.61 5.59 -5.26
N THR A 101 16.17 4.79 -4.29
CA THR A 101 14.76 4.71 -3.86
C THR A 101 14.60 5.15 -2.42
N ASN A 102 13.90 6.26 -2.21
CA ASN A 102 13.66 6.84 -0.89
C ASN A 102 12.21 6.56 -0.42
N THR A 103 12.10 5.92 0.74
CA THR A 103 10.85 5.59 1.43
C THR A 103 10.78 6.14 2.85
N ARG A 104 11.64 7.09 3.24
CA ARG A 104 11.75 7.60 4.62
C ARG A 104 10.42 8.10 5.20
N ARG A 105 9.54 8.69 4.36
CA ARG A 105 8.21 9.17 4.78
C ARG A 105 7.26 8.09 5.30
N PHE A 106 7.54 6.81 5.04
CA PHE A 106 6.74 5.66 5.51
C PHE A 106 7.13 5.15 6.89
N PHE A 107 8.08 5.81 7.54
CA PHE A 107 8.58 5.44 8.86
C PHE A 107 8.33 6.60 9.82
N ASP A 108 8.09 6.27 11.09
CA ASP A 108 8.08 7.26 12.17
C ASP A 108 9.51 7.64 12.61
N ALA A 109 9.61 8.50 13.62
CA ALA A 109 10.89 8.98 14.15
C ALA A 109 11.75 7.84 14.74
N GLU A 110 11.11 6.76 15.21
CA GLU A 110 11.76 5.56 15.74
C GLU A 110 12.12 4.53 14.66
N GLY A 111 11.84 4.82 13.39
CA GLY A 111 12.13 3.95 12.26
C GLY A 111 11.15 2.77 12.11
N ARG A 112 9.98 2.82 12.74
CA ARG A 112 8.91 1.81 12.59
C ARG A 112 8.09 2.11 11.34
N LYS A 113 7.65 1.07 10.63
CA LYS A 113 6.81 1.22 9.44
C LYS A 113 5.40 1.63 9.85
N LEU A 114 4.86 2.64 9.16
CA LEU A 114 3.51 3.18 9.38
C LEU A 114 2.40 2.34 8.74
N GLY A 115 2.69 1.23 8.07
CA GLY A 115 1.65 0.41 7.43
C GLY A 115 1.01 0.98 6.15
N LEU A 116 1.53 2.08 5.62
CA LEU A 116 0.98 2.79 4.44
C LEU A 116 1.37 2.19 3.08
N GLY A 117 1.88 0.95 3.04
CA GLY A 117 2.22 0.27 1.78
C GLY A 117 3.54 0.72 1.14
N SER A 118 4.60 0.96 1.93
CA SER A 118 5.92 1.40 1.42
C SER A 118 6.52 0.48 0.36
N SER A 119 6.32 -0.84 0.51
CA SER A 119 6.78 -1.86 -0.44
C SER A 119 6.16 -1.69 -1.83
N ALA A 120 4.84 -1.51 -1.89
CA ALA A 120 4.13 -1.32 -3.14
C ALA A 120 4.51 0.01 -3.80
N ALA A 121 4.53 1.11 -3.02
CA ALA A 121 4.92 2.42 -3.51
C ALA A 121 6.34 2.44 -4.09
N ALA A 122 7.31 1.86 -3.37
CA ALA A 122 8.69 1.74 -3.84
C ALA A 122 8.81 0.87 -5.10
N THR A 123 8.05 -0.24 -5.16
CA THR A 123 8.02 -1.09 -6.35
C THR A 123 7.49 -0.33 -7.56
N VAL A 124 6.41 0.43 -7.38
CA VAL A 124 5.79 1.22 -8.46
C VAL A 124 6.71 2.35 -8.94
N SER A 125 7.30 3.14 -8.04
CA SER A 125 8.21 4.23 -8.43
C SER A 125 9.46 3.70 -9.14
N LEU A 126 10.04 2.60 -8.63
CA LEU A 126 11.21 1.95 -9.24
C LEU A 126 10.89 1.38 -10.62
N THR A 127 9.75 0.67 -10.73
CA THR A 127 9.29 0.10 -11.99
C THR A 127 9.07 1.18 -13.03
N ALA A 128 8.39 2.28 -12.66
CA ALA A 128 8.13 3.38 -13.58
C ALA A 128 9.42 4.06 -14.07
N ALA A 129 10.38 4.29 -13.17
CA ALA A 129 11.66 4.88 -13.52
C ALA A 129 12.50 3.98 -14.45
N LEU A 130 12.59 2.68 -14.14
CA LEU A 130 13.32 1.71 -14.98
C LEU A 130 12.65 1.51 -16.35
N LEU A 131 11.31 1.43 -16.40
CA LEU A 131 10.57 1.37 -17.66
C LEU A 131 10.81 2.61 -18.52
N HIS A 132 10.75 3.80 -17.91
CA HIS A 132 11.04 5.03 -18.64
C HIS A 132 12.47 5.03 -19.17
N TYR A 133 13.46 4.68 -18.34
CA TYR A 133 14.86 4.55 -18.78
C TYR A 133 15.02 3.59 -19.96
N LEU A 134 14.38 2.41 -19.92
CA LEU A 134 14.49 1.43 -21.00
C LEU A 134 13.76 1.86 -22.28
N LYS A 135 12.62 2.53 -22.15
CA LYS A 135 11.79 2.96 -23.29
C LYS A 135 12.21 4.31 -23.87
N GLN A 136 12.98 5.10 -23.14
CA GLN A 136 13.27 6.51 -23.44
C GLN A 136 11.98 7.35 -23.63
N ALA A 137 10.90 6.95 -22.94
CA ALA A 137 9.59 7.59 -23.00
C ALA A 137 8.79 7.28 -21.73
N ARG A 138 7.86 8.17 -21.36
CA ARG A 138 6.98 7.97 -20.20
C ARG A 138 6.17 6.66 -20.37
N PRO A 139 6.27 5.69 -19.45
CA PRO A 139 5.45 4.48 -19.49
C PRO A 139 4.00 4.82 -19.16
N SER A 140 3.09 4.05 -19.74
CA SER A 140 1.68 4.08 -19.40
C SER A 140 1.44 3.42 -18.03
N GLN A 141 0.32 3.76 -17.37
CA GLN A 141 -0.07 3.12 -16.10
C GLN A 141 -0.21 1.60 -16.24
N ASN A 142 -0.77 1.11 -17.35
CA ASN A 142 -0.92 -0.33 -17.60
C ASN A 142 0.43 -1.07 -17.67
N GLU A 143 1.45 -0.45 -18.25
CA GLU A 143 2.80 -1.01 -18.27
C GLU A 143 3.39 -1.05 -16.87
N ILE A 144 3.26 0.05 -16.11
CA ILE A 144 3.75 0.10 -14.72
C ILE A 144 3.08 -1.00 -13.89
N ILE A 145 1.76 -1.13 -13.93
CA ILE A 145 1.00 -2.13 -13.16
C ILE A 145 1.45 -3.55 -13.53
N LYS A 146 1.51 -3.86 -14.83
CA LYS A 146 1.90 -5.20 -15.31
C LYS A 146 3.25 -5.64 -14.73
N HIS A 147 4.26 -4.76 -14.79
CA HIS A 147 5.60 -5.06 -14.33
C HIS A 147 5.70 -5.01 -12.79
N ALA A 148 5.10 -4.01 -12.16
CA ALA A 148 5.15 -3.82 -10.72
C ALA A 148 4.46 -4.96 -9.97
N LEU A 149 3.34 -5.50 -10.50
CA LEU A 149 2.68 -6.67 -9.92
C LEU A 149 3.58 -7.90 -9.93
N GLN A 150 4.33 -8.15 -11.00
CA GLN A 150 5.24 -9.29 -11.11
C GLN A 150 6.40 -9.16 -10.12
N ILE A 151 7.00 -7.97 -10.02
CA ILE A 151 8.10 -7.68 -9.10
C ILE A 151 7.62 -7.78 -7.65
N HIS A 152 6.49 -7.14 -7.32
CA HIS A 152 5.94 -7.13 -5.95
C HIS A 152 5.49 -8.52 -5.50
N LYS A 153 4.92 -9.33 -6.41
CA LYS A 153 4.55 -10.72 -6.12
C LYS A 153 5.77 -11.57 -5.76
N LYS A 154 6.89 -11.44 -6.48
CA LYS A 154 8.16 -12.11 -6.12
C LYS A 154 8.67 -11.65 -4.75
N LEU A 155 8.70 -10.33 -4.51
CA LEU A 155 9.11 -9.74 -3.23
C LEU A 155 8.27 -10.23 -2.03
N ASN A 156 7.00 -10.54 -2.27
CA ASN A 156 6.09 -11.05 -1.26
C ASN A 156 6.08 -12.58 -1.15
N GLY A 157 6.92 -13.31 -1.88
CA GLY A 157 6.94 -14.78 -1.84
C GLY A 157 5.70 -15.42 -2.47
N GLY A 158 5.06 -14.71 -3.41
CA GLY A 158 3.89 -15.19 -4.15
C GLY A 158 2.54 -14.76 -3.60
N VAL A 159 2.48 -14.17 -2.40
CA VAL A 159 1.23 -13.77 -1.73
C VAL A 159 0.83 -12.32 -1.98
N GLY A 160 -0.47 -12.03 -1.82
CA GLY A 160 -1.06 -10.69 -1.91
C GLY A 160 -1.86 -10.48 -3.20
N SER A 161 -2.89 -9.63 -3.10
CA SER A 161 -3.83 -9.38 -4.20
C SER A 161 -3.31 -8.44 -5.29
N GLY A 162 -2.30 -7.62 -4.98
CA GLY A 162 -1.80 -6.57 -5.86
C GLY A 162 -2.62 -5.27 -5.84
N ALA A 163 -3.64 -5.18 -4.98
CA ALA A 163 -4.49 -4.00 -4.86
C ALA A 163 -3.72 -2.75 -4.39
N ASP A 164 -2.67 -2.95 -3.59
CA ASP A 164 -1.75 -1.90 -3.16
C ASP A 164 -0.91 -1.35 -4.32
N VAL A 165 -0.35 -2.22 -5.16
CA VAL A 165 0.38 -1.83 -6.39
C VAL A 165 -0.54 -1.10 -7.35
N ALA A 166 -1.78 -1.57 -7.52
CA ALA A 166 -2.79 -0.91 -8.34
C ALA A 166 -3.04 0.52 -7.86
N ALA A 167 -3.40 0.69 -6.57
CA ALA A 167 -3.67 2.00 -5.98
C ALA A 167 -2.45 2.93 -6.04
N SER A 168 -1.25 2.43 -5.73
CA SER A 168 0.00 3.20 -5.86
C SER A 168 0.32 3.61 -7.29
N THR A 169 -0.18 2.89 -8.29
CA THR A 169 0.05 3.26 -9.71
C THR A 169 -0.95 4.29 -10.20
N VAL A 170 -2.25 4.06 -9.99
CA VAL A 170 -3.31 4.88 -10.61
C VAL A 170 -3.75 6.06 -9.74
N GLY A 171 -3.58 5.98 -8.42
CA GLY A 171 -4.03 7.02 -7.49
C GLY A 171 -5.54 7.01 -7.24
N GLY A 172 -6.00 8.03 -6.51
CA GLY A 172 -7.41 8.22 -6.19
C GLY A 172 -7.98 7.12 -5.30
N LEU A 173 -9.29 6.94 -5.39
CA LEU A 173 -10.03 5.82 -4.83
C LEU A 173 -10.40 4.85 -5.96
N ILE A 174 -10.08 3.57 -5.80
CA ILE A 174 -10.38 2.54 -6.80
C ILE A 174 -11.16 1.37 -6.21
N LYS A 175 -12.06 0.82 -7.03
CA LYS A 175 -12.54 -0.56 -6.89
C LYS A 175 -11.57 -1.47 -7.64
N PHE A 176 -11.05 -2.48 -6.96
CA PHE A 176 -10.09 -3.44 -7.47
C PHE A 176 -10.62 -4.88 -7.35
N GLN A 177 -10.39 -5.72 -8.37
CA GLN A 177 -10.55 -7.18 -8.31
C GLN A 177 -9.30 -7.87 -8.88
N GLN A 178 -8.91 -8.97 -8.25
CA GLN A 178 -7.62 -9.60 -8.50
C GLN A 178 -7.58 -10.35 -9.84
N ILE A 179 -8.62 -11.12 -10.17
CA ILE A 179 -8.66 -11.89 -11.42
C ILE A 179 -8.79 -10.93 -12.60
N GLY A 180 -7.83 -11.03 -13.53
CA GLY A 180 -7.75 -10.12 -14.67
C GLY A 180 -7.32 -8.69 -14.33
N VAL A 181 -6.97 -8.41 -13.06
CA VAL A 181 -6.53 -7.08 -12.59
C VAL A 181 -7.51 -5.98 -13.01
N GLN A 182 -8.77 -6.12 -12.58
CA GLN A 182 -9.82 -5.17 -12.94
C GLN A 182 -9.81 -3.97 -11.98
N MET A 183 -9.86 -2.77 -12.54
CA MET A 183 -9.82 -1.51 -11.79
C MET A 183 -10.85 -0.54 -12.33
N ARG A 184 -11.54 0.16 -11.41
CA ARG A 184 -12.40 1.28 -11.74
C ARG A 184 -12.17 2.41 -10.74
N HIS A 185 -11.88 3.60 -11.24
CA HIS A 185 -11.89 4.81 -10.39
C HIS A 185 -13.29 5.09 -9.88
N LEU A 186 -13.38 5.35 -8.58
CA LEU A 186 -14.60 5.84 -7.95
C LEU A 186 -14.57 7.38 -7.95
N PRO A 187 -15.75 8.03 -7.84
CA PRO A 187 -15.81 9.47 -7.63
C PRO A 187 -14.98 9.89 -6.42
N HIS A 188 -14.34 11.06 -6.49
CA HIS A 188 -13.71 11.66 -5.33
C HIS A 188 -14.75 11.90 -4.23
N TRP A 189 -14.37 11.66 -2.98
CA TRP A 189 -15.21 12.04 -1.85
C TRP A 189 -15.24 13.57 -1.74
N GLN A 190 -16.43 14.15 -1.81
CA GLN A 190 -16.67 15.59 -1.84
C GLN A 190 -17.62 16.05 -0.72
N ASN A 191 -18.14 15.12 0.10
CA ASN A 191 -19.02 15.49 1.19
C ASN A 191 -18.22 16.24 2.28
N PRO A 192 -18.54 17.53 2.54
CA PRO A 192 -17.76 18.38 3.45
C PRO A 192 -18.05 18.11 4.92
N ASP A 193 -19.12 17.37 5.24
CA ASP A 193 -19.51 17.10 6.62
C ASP A 193 -18.73 15.93 7.22
N TRP A 194 -18.01 15.16 6.40
CA TRP A 194 -17.33 13.93 6.79
C TRP A 194 -15.89 13.91 6.28
N GLN A 195 -14.96 13.49 7.15
CA GLN A 195 -13.55 13.37 6.80
C GLN A 195 -12.98 11.99 7.13
N PHE A 196 -11.97 11.60 6.35
CA PHE A 196 -11.18 10.40 6.57
C PHE A 196 -9.96 10.75 7.41
N LEU A 197 -9.69 9.93 8.42
CA LEU A 197 -8.47 10.01 9.22
C LEU A 197 -7.72 8.68 9.15
N ILE A 198 -6.40 8.76 9.14
CA ILE A 198 -5.52 7.60 9.22
C ILE A 198 -4.90 7.58 10.61
N VAL A 199 -5.23 6.58 11.40
CA VAL A 199 -4.79 6.45 12.79
C VAL A 199 -3.73 5.38 12.88
N PHE A 200 -2.51 5.73 13.25
CA PHE A 200 -1.46 4.76 13.56
C PHE A 200 -1.67 4.19 14.96
N THR A 201 -1.69 2.86 15.04
CA THR A 201 -1.98 2.11 16.28
C THR A 201 -0.78 2.04 17.24
N GLY A 202 0.39 2.56 16.85
CA GLY A 202 1.63 2.50 17.63
C GLY A 202 2.41 1.19 17.47
N LYS A 203 1.84 0.18 16.81
CA LYS A 203 2.45 -1.13 16.59
C LYS A 203 2.58 -1.42 15.09
N THR A 204 3.77 -1.78 14.61
CA THR A 204 3.94 -2.32 13.26
C THR A 204 3.64 -3.82 13.26
N GLN A 205 2.90 -4.31 12.26
CA GLN A 205 2.61 -5.74 12.11
C GLN A 205 3.14 -6.29 10.77
N SER A 206 3.78 -7.46 10.81
CA SER A 206 4.15 -8.19 9.59
C SER A 206 2.97 -9.01 9.08
N THR A 207 2.42 -8.61 7.94
CA THR A 207 1.12 -9.06 7.42
C THR A 207 1.18 -10.33 6.57
N LYS A 208 2.36 -10.73 6.08
CA LYS A 208 2.53 -11.86 5.15
C LYS A 208 2.11 -13.20 5.76
N ALA A 209 2.41 -13.42 7.04
CA ALA A 209 2.07 -14.67 7.72
C ALA A 209 0.55 -14.86 7.86
N TRP A 210 -0.19 -13.78 8.10
CA TRP A 210 -1.63 -13.84 8.34
C TRP A 210 -2.43 -14.12 7.07
N VAL A 211 -2.00 -13.56 5.93
CA VAL A 211 -2.57 -13.89 4.62
C VAL A 211 -2.57 -15.39 4.40
N LYS A 212 -1.43 -16.05 4.64
CA LYS A 212 -1.30 -17.50 4.47
C LYS A 212 -2.22 -18.28 5.43
N VAL A 213 -2.34 -17.86 6.69
CA VAL A 213 -3.25 -18.50 7.66
C VAL A 213 -4.70 -18.44 7.18
N VAL A 214 -5.14 -17.30 6.65
CA VAL A 214 -6.51 -17.14 6.11
C VAL A 214 -6.72 -17.99 4.86
N GLU A 215 -5.75 -18.06 3.94
CA GLU A 215 -5.81 -18.92 2.74
C GLU A 215 -5.87 -20.42 3.11
N ASP A 216 -5.03 -20.85 4.06
CA ASP A 216 -4.97 -22.22 4.55
C ASP A 216 -6.29 -22.60 5.26
N TRP A 217 -6.83 -21.71 6.11
CA TRP A 217 -8.13 -21.88 6.75
C TRP A 217 -9.27 -21.97 5.73
N ALA A 218 -9.28 -21.08 4.72
CA ALA A 218 -10.31 -21.07 3.70
C ALA A 218 -10.32 -22.36 2.86
N SER A 219 -9.14 -22.94 2.64
CA SER A 219 -8.97 -24.22 1.95
C SER A 219 -9.47 -25.40 2.80
N GLN A 220 -9.23 -25.37 4.12
CA GLN A 220 -9.64 -26.43 5.05
C GLN A 220 -11.14 -26.38 5.39
N ALA A 221 -11.75 -25.19 5.41
CA ALA A 221 -13.15 -24.97 5.75
C ALA A 221 -13.90 -24.13 4.69
N PRO A 222 -14.13 -24.62 3.46
CA PRO A 222 -14.65 -23.81 2.35
C PRO A 222 -16.05 -23.21 2.57
N LYS A 223 -16.94 -23.93 3.27
CA LYS A 223 -18.30 -23.43 3.54
C LYS A 223 -18.28 -22.33 4.61
N PRO A 224 -17.69 -22.54 5.81
CA PRO A 224 -17.53 -21.46 6.79
C PRO A 224 -16.78 -20.25 6.25
N SER A 225 -15.69 -20.46 5.51
CA SER A 225 -14.90 -19.36 4.96
C SER A 225 -15.68 -18.50 3.98
N LYS A 226 -16.46 -19.14 3.08
CA LYS A 226 -17.33 -18.42 2.16
C LYS A 226 -18.33 -17.52 2.90
N LEU A 227 -18.92 -17.96 4.01
CA LEU A 227 -19.88 -17.15 4.77
C LEU A 227 -19.23 -15.91 5.38
N VAL A 228 -18.05 -16.05 6.02
CA VAL A 228 -17.32 -14.93 6.61
C VAL A 228 -16.86 -13.93 5.53
N LEU A 229 -16.32 -14.44 4.42
CA LEU A 229 -15.89 -13.59 3.30
C LEU A 229 -17.06 -12.88 2.62
N GLN A 230 -18.26 -13.48 2.62
CA GLN A 230 -19.49 -12.84 2.15
C GLN A 230 -19.91 -11.65 3.02
N GLU A 231 -19.70 -11.69 4.34
CA GLU A 231 -19.98 -10.53 5.19
C GLU A 231 -19.02 -9.36 4.90
N ILE A 232 -17.73 -9.64 4.69
CA ILE A 232 -16.77 -8.62 4.24
C ILE A 232 -17.18 -8.06 2.87
N HIS A 233 -17.62 -8.92 1.95
CA HIS A 233 -18.10 -8.49 0.63
C HIS A 233 -19.33 -7.60 0.73
N LYS A 234 -20.34 -7.97 1.55
CA LYS A 234 -21.54 -7.15 1.77
C LYS A 234 -21.18 -5.77 2.30
N ALA A 235 -20.32 -5.70 3.33
CA ALA A 235 -19.85 -4.43 3.87
C ALA A 235 -19.10 -3.60 2.79
N THR A 236 -18.31 -4.25 1.95
CA THR A 236 -17.61 -3.60 0.83
C THR A 236 -18.58 -2.98 -0.19
N LEU A 237 -19.66 -3.69 -0.53
CA LEU A 237 -20.69 -3.15 -1.42
C LEU A 237 -21.48 -2.00 -0.78
N ALA A 238 -21.74 -2.06 0.52
CA ALA A 238 -22.38 -0.97 1.26
C ALA A 238 -21.52 0.30 1.27
N ILE A 239 -20.21 0.15 1.54
CA ILE A 239 -19.24 1.26 1.48
C ILE A 239 -19.14 1.80 0.05
N LEU A 240 -19.09 0.93 -0.96
CA LEU A 240 -19.07 1.34 -2.37
C LEU A 240 -20.28 2.22 -2.71
N ALA A 241 -21.50 1.77 -2.36
CA ALA A 241 -22.71 2.53 -2.62
C ALA A 241 -22.72 3.88 -1.87
N ALA A 242 -22.26 3.90 -0.61
CA ALA A 242 -22.17 5.13 0.17
C ALA A 242 -21.17 6.13 -0.43
N MET A 243 -20.03 5.65 -0.94
CA MET A 243 -19.03 6.46 -1.66
C MET A 243 -19.59 7.01 -2.98
N GLU A 244 -20.29 6.20 -3.75
CA GLU A 244 -20.91 6.65 -5.01
C GLU A 244 -22.02 7.68 -4.77
N ASN A 245 -22.80 7.50 -3.70
CA ASN A 245 -23.89 8.41 -3.32
C ASN A 245 -23.46 9.54 -2.38
N GLN A 246 -22.17 9.66 -2.04
CA GLN A 246 -21.62 10.70 -1.15
C GLN A 246 -22.35 10.80 0.21
N THR A 247 -22.83 9.68 0.74
CA THR A 247 -23.68 9.64 1.94
C THR A 247 -22.89 9.20 3.17
N GLY A 248 -22.46 10.17 4.00
CA GLY A 248 -21.56 9.90 5.13
C GLY A 248 -22.13 8.97 6.20
N SER A 249 -23.41 9.07 6.53
CA SER A 249 -24.05 8.16 7.51
C SER A 249 -24.08 6.70 7.04
N GLN A 250 -24.34 6.47 5.75
CA GLN A 250 -24.25 5.14 5.14
C GLN A 250 -22.81 4.63 5.09
N LEU A 251 -21.84 5.53 4.85
CA LEU A 251 -20.43 5.20 4.87
C LEU A 251 -19.99 4.73 6.26
N VAL A 252 -20.39 5.45 7.32
CA VAL A 252 -20.16 5.05 8.72
C VAL A 252 -20.75 3.67 9.01
N ALA A 253 -22.01 3.44 8.62
CA ALA A 253 -22.66 2.14 8.81
C ALA A 253 -21.92 1.01 8.09
N GLY A 254 -21.48 1.24 6.85
CA GLY A 254 -20.69 0.29 6.08
C GLY A 254 -19.32 -0.01 6.69
N ILE A 255 -18.63 1.02 7.21
CA ILE A 255 -17.34 0.86 7.91
C ILE A 255 -17.52 0.06 9.20
N THR A 256 -18.59 0.30 9.96
CA THR A 256 -18.92 -0.50 11.14
C THR A 256 -19.17 -1.96 10.78
N GLN A 257 -19.94 -2.22 9.72
CA GLN A 257 -20.13 -3.59 9.22
C GLN A 257 -18.82 -4.25 8.81
N ALA A 258 -17.92 -3.52 8.15
CA ALA A 258 -16.62 -4.02 7.76
C ALA A 258 -15.73 -4.33 8.97
N HIS A 259 -15.74 -3.46 10.00
CA HIS A 259 -15.04 -3.70 11.27
C HIS A 259 -15.50 -5.02 11.91
N LEU A 260 -16.83 -5.20 12.04
CA LEU A 260 -17.40 -6.41 12.65
C LEU A 260 -17.11 -7.67 11.83
N ALA A 261 -17.21 -7.60 10.50
CA ALA A 261 -16.89 -8.72 9.62
C ALA A 261 -15.41 -9.11 9.68
N MET A 262 -14.49 -8.14 9.78
CA MET A 262 -13.07 -8.40 9.99
C MET A 262 -12.81 -9.03 11.37
N ASN A 263 -13.55 -8.62 12.40
CA ASN A 263 -13.44 -9.24 13.74
C ASN A 263 -13.91 -10.71 13.70
N GLN A 264 -15.02 -11.00 13.01
CA GLN A 264 -15.49 -12.38 12.79
C GLN A 264 -14.45 -13.24 12.07
N LEU A 265 -13.77 -12.69 11.05
CA LEU A 265 -12.65 -13.37 10.40
C LEU A 265 -11.51 -13.65 11.38
N GLY A 266 -11.16 -12.67 12.21
CA GLY A 266 -10.14 -12.83 13.25
C GLY A 266 -10.46 -13.98 14.19
N GLN A 267 -11.70 -14.03 14.70
CA GLN A 267 -12.18 -15.11 15.57
C GLN A 267 -12.13 -16.48 14.87
N ALA A 268 -12.59 -16.56 13.62
CA ALA A 268 -12.63 -17.81 12.86
C ALA A 268 -11.24 -18.36 12.53
N THR A 269 -10.23 -17.48 12.46
CA THR A 269 -8.84 -17.83 12.12
C THR A 269 -7.89 -17.78 13.32
N GLN A 270 -8.40 -17.43 14.51
CA GLN A 270 -7.60 -17.20 15.73
C GLN A 270 -6.47 -16.17 15.53
N LEU A 271 -6.76 -15.15 14.72
CA LEU A 271 -5.89 -14.02 14.47
C LEU A 271 -6.48 -12.76 15.08
N ASP A 272 -5.63 -11.93 15.69
CA ASP A 272 -6.02 -10.60 16.18
C ASP A 272 -6.15 -9.59 15.03
N ILE A 273 -6.93 -9.91 13.99
CA ILE A 273 -7.19 -9.03 12.84
C ILE A 273 -7.70 -7.68 13.32
N VAL A 274 -8.69 -7.70 14.21
CA VAL A 274 -9.13 -6.54 14.97
C VAL A 274 -8.52 -6.63 16.37
N ALA A 275 -7.29 -6.12 16.51
CA ALA A 275 -6.59 -6.08 17.78
C ALA A 275 -7.26 -5.09 18.77
N PRO A 276 -7.00 -5.20 20.10
CA PRO A 276 -7.59 -4.31 21.11
C PRO A 276 -7.42 -2.81 20.83
N ALA A 277 -6.29 -2.41 20.23
CA ALA A 277 -6.06 -1.04 19.80
C ALA A 277 -7.06 -0.59 18.72
N ALA A 278 -7.33 -1.44 17.72
CA ALA A 278 -8.29 -1.14 16.67
C ALA A 278 -9.73 -1.09 17.19
N THR A 279 -10.07 -1.96 18.14
CA THR A 279 -11.37 -1.91 18.86
C THR A 279 -11.51 -0.57 19.60
N THR A 280 -10.49 -0.18 20.37
CA THR A 280 -10.49 1.09 21.11
C THR A 280 -10.66 2.29 20.17
N ILE A 281 -9.96 2.31 19.03
CA ILE A 281 -10.08 3.38 18.02
C ILE A 281 -11.49 3.40 17.41
N HIS A 282 -12.07 2.24 17.14
CA HIS A 282 -13.44 2.11 16.63
C HIS A 282 -14.47 2.64 17.63
N ASP A 283 -14.38 2.23 18.89
CA ASP A 283 -15.31 2.62 19.95
C ASP A 283 -15.30 4.15 20.14
N LEU A 284 -14.11 4.76 20.20
CA LEU A 284 -13.97 6.21 20.24
C LEU A 284 -14.59 6.91 19.02
N ALA A 285 -14.45 6.34 17.82
CA ALA A 285 -15.05 6.91 16.63
C ALA A 285 -16.59 6.83 16.68
N VAL A 286 -17.13 5.71 17.16
CA VAL A 286 -18.58 5.50 17.34
C VAL A 286 -19.19 6.48 18.33
N GLU A 287 -18.53 6.72 19.46
CA GLU A 287 -18.95 7.74 20.46
C GLU A 287 -19.09 9.14 19.85
N MET A 288 -18.38 9.39 18.74
CA MET A 288 -18.36 10.67 18.03
C MET A 288 -19.17 10.66 16.73
N GLY A 289 -20.04 9.65 16.54
CA GLY A 289 -20.91 9.53 15.36
C GLY A 289 -20.19 9.06 14.09
N GLY A 290 -18.94 8.61 14.22
CA GLY A 290 -18.12 8.04 13.15
C GLY A 290 -17.97 6.53 13.25
N SER A 291 -16.99 5.99 12.54
CA SER A 291 -16.57 4.59 12.64
C SER A 291 -15.13 4.43 12.19
N ALA A 292 -14.45 3.41 12.70
CA ALA A 292 -13.11 3.05 12.27
C ALA A 292 -12.93 1.54 12.10
N LYS A 293 -11.95 1.15 11.28
CA LYS A 293 -11.56 -0.24 11.07
C LYS A 293 -10.06 -0.35 10.81
N PRO A 294 -9.44 -1.52 11.07
CA PRO A 294 -8.09 -1.77 10.58
C PRO A 294 -8.01 -1.56 9.06
N SER A 295 -6.92 -1.01 8.54
CA SER A 295 -6.67 -0.91 7.09
C SER A 295 -5.50 -1.81 6.70
N GLY A 296 -5.80 -2.89 5.98
CA GLY A 296 -4.83 -3.93 5.62
C GLY A 296 -5.09 -5.23 6.39
N ALA A 297 -4.03 -5.97 6.72
CA ALA A 297 -4.20 -7.29 7.33
C ALA A 297 -4.67 -7.21 8.80
N GLY A 298 -4.52 -6.06 9.47
CA GLY A 298 -4.87 -5.90 10.88
C GLY A 298 -3.74 -6.28 11.84
N GLY A 299 -4.04 -6.38 13.13
CA GLY A 299 -3.07 -6.71 14.18
C GLY A 299 -2.15 -5.58 14.66
N GLY A 300 -2.23 -4.43 14.00
CA GLY A 300 -1.39 -3.25 14.19
C GLY A 300 -1.56 -2.30 13.00
N ASP A 301 -0.46 -1.64 12.63
CA ASP A 301 -0.34 -0.65 11.56
C ASP A 301 -1.33 0.50 11.75
N ILE A 302 -2.29 0.64 10.85
CA ILE A 302 -3.23 1.76 10.82
C ILE A 302 -4.67 1.29 10.89
N CYS A 303 -5.51 2.13 11.48
CA CYS A 303 -6.94 2.14 11.27
C CYS A 303 -7.31 3.30 10.33
N MET A 304 -8.29 3.06 9.46
CA MET A 304 -8.98 4.13 8.73
C MET A 304 -10.25 4.46 9.51
N ALA A 305 -10.44 5.75 9.80
CA ALA A 305 -11.62 6.26 10.47
C ALA A 305 -12.36 7.26 9.57
N VAL A 306 -13.68 7.31 9.70
CA VAL A 306 -14.54 8.34 9.09
C VAL A 306 -15.36 8.97 10.19
N LEU A 307 -15.30 10.30 10.30
CA LEU A 307 -15.98 11.07 11.34
C LEU A 307 -16.66 12.32 10.77
N PRO A 308 -17.70 12.83 11.46
CA PRO A 308 -18.20 14.18 11.23
C PRO A 308 -17.06 15.19 11.42
N VAL A 309 -16.95 16.19 10.53
CA VAL A 309 -15.84 17.14 10.55
C VAL A 309 -15.75 17.91 11.87
N ASN A 310 -16.90 18.28 12.45
CA ASN A 310 -16.98 18.97 13.74
C ASN A 310 -16.51 18.13 14.94
N GLN A 311 -16.45 16.81 14.82
CA GLN A 311 -16.04 15.90 15.90
C GLN A 311 -14.58 15.46 15.79
N ALA A 312 -13.92 15.68 14.65
CA ALA A 312 -12.60 15.13 14.38
C ALA A 312 -11.51 15.62 15.35
N GLN A 313 -11.55 16.89 15.79
CA GLN A 313 -10.55 17.39 16.74
C GLN A 313 -10.70 16.72 18.12
N GLN A 314 -11.94 16.51 18.58
CA GLN A 314 -12.18 15.79 19.83
C GLN A 314 -11.69 14.34 19.72
N PHE A 315 -11.91 13.70 18.58
CA PHE A 315 -11.41 12.35 18.30
C PHE A 315 -9.89 12.27 18.36
N VAL A 316 -9.20 13.20 17.71
CA VAL A 316 -7.72 13.29 17.74
C VAL A 316 -7.21 13.40 19.17
N ASN A 317 -7.81 14.28 19.99
CA ASN A 317 -7.39 14.46 21.38
C ASN A 317 -7.58 13.15 22.19
N SER A 318 -8.73 12.47 22.04
CA SER A 318 -9.00 11.20 22.73
C SER A 318 -8.07 10.06 22.27
N LEU A 319 -7.61 10.09 21.02
CA LEU A 319 -6.61 9.15 20.51
C LEU A 319 -5.24 9.38 21.14
N GLU A 320 -4.80 10.64 21.22
CA GLU A 320 -3.51 11.03 21.79
C GLU A 320 -3.41 10.65 23.27
N GLU A 321 -4.48 10.85 24.05
CA GLU A 321 -4.57 10.41 25.44
C GLU A 321 -4.39 8.89 25.63
N LYS A 322 -4.74 8.10 24.60
CA LYS A 322 -4.57 6.64 24.58
C LYS A 322 -3.30 6.18 23.87
N GLY A 323 -2.42 7.11 23.46
CA GLY A 323 -1.15 6.81 22.81
C GLY A 323 -1.25 6.44 21.32
N PHE A 324 -2.36 6.74 20.67
CA PHE A 324 -2.52 6.62 19.22
C PHE A 324 -2.19 7.96 18.54
N SER A 325 -1.79 7.92 17.28
CA SER A 325 -1.47 9.14 16.52
C SER A 325 -2.18 9.20 15.19
N VAL A 326 -2.67 10.38 14.83
CA VAL A 326 -3.26 10.63 13.50
C VAL A 326 -2.16 11.03 12.52
N LEU A 327 -2.06 10.29 11.42
CA LEU A 327 -1.13 10.58 10.34
C LEU A 327 -1.74 11.65 9.43
N GLN A 328 -1.22 12.87 9.50
CA GLN A 328 -1.63 14.00 8.66
C GLN A 328 -1.22 13.77 7.20
N ARG A 329 -2.08 13.11 6.42
CA ARG A 329 -1.85 12.70 5.03
C ARG A 329 -3.15 12.80 4.24
N ASP A 330 -3.06 13.39 3.05
CA ASP A 330 -4.20 13.43 2.15
C ASP A 330 -4.54 12.02 1.65
N VAL A 331 -5.84 11.74 1.60
CA VAL A 331 -6.37 10.50 1.06
C VAL A 331 -6.83 10.70 -0.38
N PHE A 332 -6.82 9.62 -1.15
CA PHE A 332 -7.19 9.59 -2.57
C PHE A 332 -6.30 10.51 -3.43
N SER A 333 -5.01 10.57 -3.08
CA SER A 333 -4.01 11.39 -3.76
C SER A 333 -3.66 10.87 -5.16
N GLU A 334 -2.95 11.68 -5.94
CA GLU A 334 -2.54 11.31 -7.30
C GLU A 334 -1.64 10.07 -7.34
N GLY A 335 -1.77 9.30 -8.43
CA GLY A 335 -1.01 8.09 -8.67
C GLY A 335 0.47 8.33 -8.99
N CYS A 336 1.09 7.34 -9.58
CA CYS A 336 2.49 7.41 -9.96
C CYS A 336 2.72 8.41 -11.11
N HIS A 337 3.68 9.32 -10.92
CA HIS A 337 4.01 10.34 -11.91
C HIS A 337 5.52 10.67 -11.90
N PRO A 338 6.08 11.14 -13.02
CA PRO A 338 7.43 11.67 -13.04
C PRO A 338 7.51 12.95 -12.21
N LEU A 339 8.58 13.13 -11.47
CA LEU A 339 8.91 14.41 -10.84
C LEU A 339 9.66 15.27 -11.84
N ALA A 340 9.42 16.58 -11.81
CA ALA A 340 10.24 17.51 -12.57
C ALA A 340 11.71 17.34 -12.16
N SER A 341 12.62 17.23 -13.12
CA SER A 341 14.05 17.23 -12.82
C SER A 341 14.36 18.51 -12.03
N PRO A 342 15.05 18.42 -10.88
CA PRO A 342 15.49 19.62 -10.20
C PRO A 342 16.27 20.45 -11.22
N LYS A 343 15.86 21.72 -11.41
CA LYS A 343 16.61 22.62 -12.28
C LYS A 343 18.05 22.63 -11.76
N PRO A 344 19.06 22.42 -12.62
CA PRO A 344 20.43 22.61 -12.18
C PRO A 344 20.55 24.04 -11.63
N HIS A 345 21.05 24.15 -10.40
CA HIS A 345 21.34 25.43 -9.75
C HIS A 345 22.47 26.16 -10.45
#